data_AF-X1LWB2-F1
#
_entry.id   AF-X1LWB2-F1
#
_cell.length_a   1.000
_cell.length_b   1.000
_cell.length_c   1.000
_cell.angle_alpha   90.00
_cell.angle_beta   90.00
_cell.angle_gamma   90.00
#
_symmetry.space_group_name_H-M   'P 1'
#
loop_
_entity.id
_entity.type
_entity.pdbx_description
1 polymer ?
#
loop_
_entity_poly.entity_id
_entity_poly.type
_entity_poly.pdbx_seq_one_letter_code
_entity_poly.pdbx_strand_id
1 'polypeptide(L)' 'ESPGYIDTIQGRKVKIYRGMGSKEARTSGYVSDRYTEGSKMLPEGVSDYVPFVGDMDGVLLSLKKGL' A
#
# COMPACT_ATOMS: atom_id res chain seq x y z
N GLU A 1 12.46 -2.23 2.19
CA GLU A 1 11.46 -2.89 3.06
C GLU A 1 10.21 -2.05 3.22
N SER A 2 9.03 -2.67 3.25
CA SER A 2 7.74 -1.96 3.36
C SER A 2 7.22 -1.92 4.81
N PRO A 3 6.50 -0.85 5.21
CA PRO A 3 5.93 -0.75 6.56
C PRO A 3 4.78 -1.74 6.78
N GLY A 4 4.35 -1.89 8.04
CA GLY A 4 3.27 -2.80 8.45
C GLY A 4 3.71 -4.24 8.69
N TYR A 5 2.81 -5.04 9.29
CA TYR A 5 3.05 -6.45 9.60
C TYR A 5 2.60 -7.38 8.46
N ILE A 6 3.13 -8.60 8.47
CA ILE A 6 2.72 -9.68 7.57
C ILE A 6 1.49 -10.35 8.18
N ASP A 7 0.44 -10.51 7.39
CA ASP A 7 -0.78 -11.21 7.77
C ASP A 7 -0.93 -12.51 6.97
N THR A 8 -1.81 -13.41 7.40
CA THR A 8 -2.09 -14.68 6.71
C THR A 8 -3.58 -14.79 6.37
N ILE A 9 -3.89 -14.75 5.07
CA ILE A 9 -5.26 -14.90 4.56
C ILE A 9 -5.33 -16.17 3.73
N GLN A 10 -6.24 -17.09 4.08
CA GLN A 10 -6.43 -18.37 3.39
C GLN A 10 -5.11 -19.16 3.22
N GLY A 11 -4.25 -19.13 4.24
CA GLY A 11 -2.94 -19.80 4.23
C GLY A 11 -1.86 -19.10 3.40
N ARG A 12 -2.14 -17.93 2.82
CA ARG A 12 -1.16 -17.13 2.07
C ARG A 12 -0.69 -15.93 2.89
N LYS A 13 0.63 -15.72 2.91
CA LYS A 13 1.22 -14.52 3.52
C LYS A 13 0.94 -13.32 2.64
N VAL A 14 0.42 -12.27 3.25
CA VAL A 14 0.05 -11.01 2.59
C VAL A 14 0.51 -9.80 3.40
N LYS A 15 0.59 -8.65 2.75
CA LYS A 15 0.75 -7.35 3.40
C LYS A 15 -0.34 -6.41 2.93
N ILE A 16 -0.75 -5.50 3.80
CA ILE A 16 -1.70 -4.44 3.47
C ILE A 16 -1.00 -3.43 2.55
N TYR A 17 -1.62 -3.17 1.41
CA TYR A 17 -1.29 -2.07 0.52
C TYR A 17 -2.47 -1.09 0.48
N ARG A 18 -2.18 0.20 0.56
CA ARG A 18 -3.20 1.25 0.45
C ARG A 18 -2.65 2.41 -0.35
N GLY A 19 -3.41 2.83 -1.36
CA GLY A 19 -3.12 4.07 -2.06
C GLY A 19 -3.40 5.27 -1.15
N MET A 20 -2.61 6.33 -1.26
CA MET A 20 -2.82 7.56 -0.46
C MET A 20 -4.18 8.22 -0.72
N GLY A 21 -4.82 7.94 -1.87
CA GLY A 21 -6.19 8.38 -2.17
C GLY A 21 -7.30 7.50 -1.59
N SER A 22 -6.96 6.39 -0.91
CA SER A 22 -7.96 5.47 -0.35
C SER A 22 -8.66 6.07 0.87
N LYS A 23 -9.82 5.50 1.19
CA LYS A 23 -10.60 5.92 2.35
C LYS A 23 -9.80 5.74 3.64
N GLU A 24 -9.16 4.59 3.80
CA GLU A 24 -8.38 4.24 4.99
C GLU A 24 -7.19 5.19 5.16
N ALA A 25 -6.48 5.53 4.07
CA ALA A 25 -5.35 6.46 4.11
C ALA A 25 -5.77 7.89 4.47
N ARG A 26 -6.93 8.33 3.97
CA ARG A 26 -7.49 9.66 4.28
C ARG A 26 -8.03 9.77 5.70
N THR A 27 -8.73 8.74 6.20
CA THR A 27 -9.31 8.74 7.55
C THR A 27 -8.24 8.64 8.65
N SER A 28 -7.12 7.97 8.39
CA SER A 28 -6.05 7.79 9.37
C SER A 28 -5.08 8.96 9.48
N GLY A 29 -5.34 10.08 8.78
CA GLY A 29 -4.51 11.28 8.85
C GLY A 29 -3.13 11.14 8.20
N TYR A 30 -2.82 10.01 7.54
CA TYR A 30 -1.58 9.86 6.76
C TYR A 30 -1.54 10.77 5.53
N VAL A 31 -2.69 11.33 5.14
CA VAL A 31 -2.79 12.37 4.11
C VAL A 31 -2.80 13.73 4.80
N SER A 32 -1.62 14.30 4.99
CA SER A 32 -1.47 15.72 5.34
C SER A 32 -1.61 16.54 4.06
N ASP A 33 -2.82 17.09 3.90
CA ASP A 33 -3.30 18.16 3.02
C ASP A 33 -3.12 18.04 1.49
N ARG A 34 -4.25 18.12 0.76
CA ARG A 34 -4.30 18.38 -0.69
C ARG A 34 -4.65 19.85 -0.98
N TYR A 35 -4.30 20.81 -0.12
CA TYR A 35 -4.44 22.27 -0.30
C TYR A 35 -5.77 22.80 -0.88
N THR A 36 -6.95 22.38 -0.41
CA THR A 36 -8.17 23.12 -0.80
C THR A 36 -9.28 22.99 0.24
N GLU A 37 -9.78 24.14 0.69
CA GLU A 37 -11.11 24.22 1.29
C GLU A 37 -12.12 23.51 0.38
N GLY A 38 -12.83 22.51 0.90
CA GLY A 38 -13.77 21.71 0.11
C GLY A 38 -13.19 20.49 -0.61
N SER A 39 -12.02 19.98 -0.21
CA SER A 39 -11.47 18.74 -0.81
C SER A 39 -12.49 17.59 -0.79
N LYS A 40 -12.77 17.04 -1.97
CA LYS A 40 -13.84 16.04 -2.18
C LYS A 40 -13.51 14.77 -1.39
N MET A 41 -14.43 14.35 -0.50
CA MET A 41 -14.34 13.10 0.27
C MET A 41 -14.53 11.82 -0.56
N LEU A 42 -14.52 11.92 -1.90
CA LEU A 42 -14.56 10.74 -2.75
C LEU A 42 -13.22 10.00 -2.70
N PRO A 43 -13.20 8.72 -2.30
CA PRO A 43 -11.99 7.91 -2.36
C PRO A 43 -11.58 7.71 -3.83
N GLU A 44 -10.30 7.94 -4.12
CA GLU A 44 -9.70 7.78 -5.46
C GLU A 44 -8.64 6.67 -5.48
N GLY A 45 -8.46 6.00 -4.35
CA GLY A 45 -7.55 4.88 -4.19
C GLY A 45 -8.25 3.68 -3.55
N VAL A 46 -7.61 2.53 -3.69
CA VAL A 46 -8.05 1.26 -3.11
C VAL A 46 -7.08 0.86 -2.01
N SER A 47 -7.61 0.16 -1.00
CA SER A 47 -6.83 -0.55 0.00
C SER A 47 -7.10 -2.04 -0.17
N ASP A 48 -6.04 -2.84 -0.29
CA ASP A 48 -6.15 -4.28 -0.53
C ASP A 48 -4.93 -5.02 0.02
N TYR A 49 -4.97 -6.35 -0.02
CA TYR A 49 -3.88 -7.23 0.36
C TYR A 49 -3.05 -7.63 -0.84
N VAL A 50 -1.74 -7.48 -0.71
CA VAL A 50 -0.77 -7.90 -1.73
C VAL A 50 0.00 -9.11 -1.20
N PRO A 51 0.28 -10.14 -2.03
CA PRO A 51 1.09 -11.27 -1.62
C PRO A 51 2.46 -10.84 -1.09
N PHE A 52 2.92 -11.49 -0.03
CA PHE A 52 4.27 -11.29 0.47
C PHE A 52 5.28 -11.95 -0.47
N VAL A 53 6.23 -11.17 -0.99
CA VAL A 53 7.21 -11.61 -2.01
C VAL A 53 8.62 -11.81 -1.49
N GLY A 54 8.84 -11.69 -0.17
CA GLY A 54 10.17 -11.77 0.44
C GLY A 54 10.85 -10.40 0.58
N ASP A 55 12.17 -10.43 0.75
CA ASP A 55 12.99 -9.25 1.02
C ASP A 55 13.16 -8.37 -0.22
N MET A 56 13.37 -7.07 0.01
CA MET A 56 13.53 -6.06 -1.04
C MET A 56 14.65 -6.39 -2.04
N ASP A 57 15.78 -6.92 -1.56
CA ASP A 57 16.94 -7.23 -2.39
C ASP A 57 16.63 -8.31 -3.44
N GLY A 58 15.81 -9.31 -3.08
CA GLY A 58 15.36 -10.36 -3.98
C GLY A 58 14.46 -9.83 -5.10
N VAL A 59 13.56 -8.90 -4.77
CA VAL A 59 12.69 -8.23 -5.75
C VAL A 59 13.51 -7.36 -6.70
N LEU A 60 14.45 -6.56 -6.18
CA LEU A 60 15.32 -5.70 -7.00
C LEU A 60 16.19 -6.51 -7.96
N LEU A 61 16.79 -7.61 -7.49
CA LEU A 61 17.57 -8.50 -8.35
C LEU A 61 16.72 -9.08 -9.49
N SER A 62 15.48 -9.46 -9.21
CA SER A 62 14.55 -10.00 -10.21
C SER A 62 14.20 -8.97 -11.28
N LEU A 63 13.92 -7.72 -10.88
CA LEU A 63 13.66 -6.62 -11.82
C LEU A 63 14.89 -6.31 -12.67
N LYS A 64 16.09 -6.30 -12.05
CA LYS A 64 17.35 -6.05 -12.75
C LYS A 64 17.67 -7.12 -13.80
N LYS A 65 17.30 -8.38 -13.56
CA LYS A 65 17.53 -9.49 -14.52
C LYS A 65 16.64 -9.38 -15.77
N GLY A 66 15.48 -8.72 -15.68
CA GLY A 66 14.52 -8.60 -16.77
C GLY A 66 14.58 -7.29 -17.55
N LEU A 67 15.46 -6.36 -17.14
CA LEU A 67 15.73 -5.09 -17.82
C LEU A 67 16.79 -5.29 -18.92
#